data_AF-A0AAC9HUV4-F1
#
_entry.id   AF-A0AAC9HUV4-F1
#
_cell.length_a   1.000
_cell.length_b   1.000
_cell.length_c   1.000
_cell.angle_alpha   90.00
_cell.angle_beta   90.00
_cell.angle_gamma   90.00
#
_symmetry.space_group_name_H-M   'P 1'
#
loop_
_entity.id
_entity.type
_entity.pdbx_description
1 polymer ?
#
loop_
_entity_poly.entity_id
_entity_poly.type
_entity_poly.pdbx_seq_one_letter_code
_entity_poly.pdbx_strand_id
1 'polypeptide(L)'
;MTQHDHAFLAGRRSSTSFDHSATTPRAVPAAPGGARGDRPRAAAGLLSASPRPTPPRPAPPRPTPPRPSAPWPGAARSDREPTAPRTVDEALDVLARSRFTTSRAPGDAQVPFTLLYTYGWPCHVDAVHLRAEDDATAMRLRSGGASSPLFDEGDLVWRCEGTFLTVVGELLRLPMPGHRGAPERTVRVPSGLWIPGQAASPVAEAAPVADHRFACAL
;
A
#
# COMPACT_ATOMS: atom_id res chain seq x y z
N MET A 1 32.41 -27.20 20.24
CA MET A 1 31.86 -25.86 20.53
C MET A 1 32.64 -24.86 19.72
N THR A 2 32.23 -24.64 18.47
CA THR A 2 32.86 -23.68 17.56
C THR A 2 31.87 -22.54 17.36
N GLN A 3 32.18 -21.42 18.00
CA GLN A 3 31.50 -20.15 17.89
C GLN A 3 31.76 -19.61 16.48
N HIS A 4 30.74 -19.63 15.63
CA HIS A 4 30.81 -19.00 14.31
C HIS A 4 30.47 -17.52 14.46
N ASP A 5 31.54 -16.72 14.58
CA ASP A 5 31.52 -15.27 14.48
C ASP A 5 31.26 -14.90 13.00
N HIS A 6 30.03 -14.52 12.67
CA HIS A 6 29.69 -13.96 11.37
C HIS A 6 29.88 -12.44 11.43
N ALA A 7 31.13 -12.02 11.23
CA ALA A 7 31.46 -10.62 10.98
C ALA A 7 30.84 -10.18 9.65
N PHE A 8 29.90 -9.24 9.72
CA PHE A 8 29.31 -8.60 8.56
C PHE A 8 30.37 -7.79 7.80
N LEU A 9 30.63 -8.19 6.54
CA LEU A 9 31.25 -7.31 5.56
C LEU A 9 30.23 -6.23 5.19
N ALA A 10 30.36 -5.06 5.81
CA ALA A 10 29.76 -3.81 5.35
C ALA A 10 30.31 -3.46 3.95
N GLY A 11 29.75 -4.09 2.93
CA GLY A 11 30.00 -3.77 1.53
C GLY A 11 29.42 -2.39 1.24
N ARG A 12 30.28 -1.36 1.28
CA ARG A 12 30.03 -0.04 0.70
C ARG A 12 29.61 -0.22 -0.76
N ARG A 13 28.31 -0.17 -1.03
CA ARG A 13 27.77 0.07 -2.36
C ARG A 13 27.31 1.51 -2.43
N SER A 14 27.82 2.19 -3.44
CA SER A 14 27.66 3.60 -3.75
C SER A 14 26.23 4.07 -3.55
N SER A 15 26.05 4.99 -2.60
CA SER A 15 24.86 5.81 -2.47
C SER A 15 24.69 6.59 -3.77
N THR A 16 23.74 6.19 -4.62
CA THR A 16 23.15 7.14 -5.56
C THR A 16 22.20 7.99 -4.73
N SER A 17 22.70 9.14 -4.28
CA SER A 17 21.90 10.20 -3.68
C SER A 17 20.83 10.58 -4.69
N PHE A 18 19.57 10.16 -4.46
CA PHE A 18 18.46 10.85 -5.08
C PHE A 18 18.28 12.13 -4.28
N ASP A 19 18.66 13.24 -4.89
CA ASP A 19 18.26 14.58 -4.47
C ASP A 19 16.72 14.60 -4.49
N HIS A 20 16.12 14.37 -3.34
CA HIS A 20 14.74 14.78 -3.09
C HIS A 20 14.78 16.30 -2.97
N SER A 21 14.77 16.98 -4.11
CA SER A 21 14.42 18.39 -4.18
C SER A 21 13.12 18.57 -3.43
N ALA A 22 13.21 19.16 -2.24
CA ALA A 22 12.08 19.56 -1.44
C ALA A 22 11.15 20.37 -2.33
N THR A 23 9.97 19.81 -2.63
CA THR A 23 8.92 20.54 -3.30
C THR A 23 8.39 21.53 -2.29
N THR A 24 8.96 22.74 -2.30
CA THR A 24 8.49 23.87 -1.51
C THR A 24 7.02 24.11 -1.85
N PRO A 25 6.10 24.17 -0.87
CA PRO A 25 4.71 24.49 -1.14
C PRO A 25 4.65 25.90 -1.76
N ARG A 26 4.19 25.96 -3.01
CA ARG A 26 3.96 27.22 -3.72
C ARG A 26 2.86 27.99 -2.98
N ALA A 27 3.26 29.07 -2.33
CA ALA A 27 2.35 30.00 -1.68
C ALA A 27 1.27 30.47 -2.68
N VAL A 28 0.01 30.20 -2.34
CA VAL A 28 -1.16 30.72 -3.07
C VAL A 28 -1.30 32.19 -2.67
N PRO A 29 -1.15 33.16 -3.59
CA PRO A 29 -1.39 34.55 -3.27
C PRO A 29 -2.88 34.76 -2.97
N ALA A 30 -3.16 35.37 -1.83
CA ALA A 30 -4.48 35.82 -1.42
C ALA A 30 -5.07 36.77 -2.46
N ALA A 31 -6.23 36.43 -3.00
CA ALA A 31 -6.97 37.31 -3.89
C ALA A 31 -7.61 38.45 -3.08
N PRO A 32 -7.38 39.73 -3.45
CA PRO A 32 -8.04 40.86 -2.82
C PRO A 32 -9.50 40.99 -3.28
N GLY A 33 -10.34 41.44 -2.35
CA GLY A 33 -11.78 41.60 -2.50
C GLY A 33 -12.18 42.49 -3.66
N GLY A 34 -13.12 41.99 -4.48
CA GLY A 34 -13.83 42.73 -5.50
C GLY A 34 -15.20 43.18 -4.99
N ALA A 35 -15.40 44.49 -5.06
CA ALA A 35 -16.48 45.25 -4.47
C ALA A 35 -17.88 44.98 -5.07
N ARG A 36 -18.89 45.24 -4.22
CA ARG A 36 -20.29 45.45 -4.57
C ARG A 36 -20.44 46.48 -5.70
N GLY A 37 -21.23 46.14 -6.71
CA GLY A 37 -21.74 47.06 -7.70
C GLY A 37 -23.23 46.82 -7.93
N ASP A 38 -24.07 47.67 -7.34
CA ASP A 38 -25.47 47.85 -7.71
C ASP A 38 -25.59 48.27 -9.17
N ARG A 39 -26.54 47.68 -9.92
CA ARG A 39 -27.19 48.38 -11.04
C ARG A 39 -28.60 47.86 -11.33
N PRO A 40 -29.45 48.72 -11.93
CA PRO A 40 -30.89 48.67 -11.75
C PRO A 40 -31.65 47.93 -12.86
N ARG A 41 -32.90 47.68 -12.48
CA ARG A 41 -34.07 47.12 -13.15
C ARG A 41 -34.55 47.93 -14.37
N ALA A 42 -34.79 47.24 -15.49
CA ALA A 42 -35.80 47.47 -16.56
C ALA A 42 -35.41 46.61 -17.79
N ALA A 43 -36.25 46.09 -18.68
CA ALA A 43 -37.67 45.78 -18.81
C ALA A 43 -37.81 45.11 -20.21
N ALA A 44 -38.92 44.41 -20.46
CA ALA A 44 -39.38 43.84 -21.75
C ALA A 44 -38.51 42.69 -22.30
N GLY A 45 -39.05 41.50 -22.55
CA GLY A 45 -40.33 41.25 -23.21
C GLY A 45 -40.05 40.79 -24.64
N LEU A 46 -39.48 39.59 -24.80
CA LEU A 46 -39.42 38.88 -26.07
C LEU A 46 -39.72 37.41 -25.83
N LEU A 47 -40.61 36.90 -26.68
CA LEU A 47 -41.30 35.63 -26.61
C LEU A 47 -40.30 34.46 -26.56
N SER A 48 -40.32 33.73 -25.44
CA SER A 48 -39.66 32.44 -25.27
C SER A 48 -40.16 31.45 -26.32
N ALA A 49 -39.43 31.32 -27.42
CA ALA A 49 -39.49 30.14 -28.25
C ALA A 49 -38.84 28.99 -27.45
N SER A 50 -39.67 28.14 -26.84
CA SER A 50 -39.19 26.92 -26.18
C SER A 50 -38.34 26.13 -27.18
N PRO A 51 -37.04 25.91 -26.90
CA PRO A 51 -36.22 25.07 -27.74
C PRO A 51 -36.84 23.66 -27.74
N ARG A 52 -37.10 23.13 -28.93
CA ARG A 52 -37.57 21.74 -29.06
C ARG A 52 -36.55 20.83 -28.36
N PRO A 53 -37.01 19.86 -27.54
CA PRO A 53 -36.12 18.90 -26.91
C PRO A 53 -35.31 18.21 -28.00
N THR A 54 -33.99 18.37 -27.92
CA THR A 54 -33.05 17.71 -28.82
C THR A 54 -33.16 16.21 -28.57
N PRO A 55 -33.27 15.36 -29.60
CA PRO A 55 -33.26 13.92 -29.41
C PRO A 55 -31.98 13.51 -28.66
N PRO A 56 -32.04 12.54 -27.73
CA PRO A 56 -30.88 12.09 -26.98
C PRO A 56 -29.81 11.62 -27.96
N ARG A 57 -28.61 12.21 -27.83
CA ARG A 57 -27.44 11.80 -28.60
C ARG A 57 -27.18 10.31 -28.36
N PRO A 58 -26.98 9.49 -29.41
CA PRO A 58 -26.60 8.10 -29.24
C PRO A 58 -25.40 8.00 -28.30
N ALA A 59 -25.50 7.13 -27.29
CA ALA A 59 -24.40 6.90 -26.37
C ALA A 59 -23.17 6.47 -27.20
N PRO A 60 -21.98 7.04 -26.94
CA PRO A 60 -20.77 6.59 -27.61
C PRO A 60 -20.59 5.09 -27.35
N PRO A 61 -20.07 4.32 -28.33
CA PRO A 61 -19.79 2.91 -28.13
C PRO A 61 -18.91 2.76 -26.88
N ARG A 62 -19.30 1.86 -25.97
CA ARG A 62 -18.48 1.57 -24.79
C ARG A 62 -17.07 1.23 -25.27
N PRO A 63 -16.02 1.84 -24.71
CA PRO A 63 -14.66 1.42 -25.00
C PRO A 63 -14.57 -0.08 -24.69
N THR A 64 -14.13 -0.84 -25.68
CA THR A 64 -13.85 -2.26 -25.51
C THR A 64 -12.90 -2.40 -24.33
N PRO A 65 -13.20 -3.22 -23.31
CA PRO A 65 -12.28 -3.41 -22.21
C PRO A 65 -10.92 -3.85 -22.79
N PRO A 66 -9.79 -3.32 -22.27
CA PRO A 66 -8.48 -3.72 -22.75
C PRO A 66 -8.38 -5.23 -22.69
N ARG A 67 -8.01 -5.83 -23.83
CA ARG A 67 -7.73 -7.26 -23.92
C ARG A 67 -6.70 -7.61 -22.83
N PRO A 68 -6.96 -8.59 -21.95
CA PRO A 68 -6.02 -8.94 -20.89
C PRO A 68 -4.65 -9.24 -21.53
N SER A 69 -3.64 -8.50 -21.10
CA SER A 69 -2.28 -8.51 -21.63
C SER A 69 -1.64 -9.89 -21.43
N ALA A 70 -1.74 -10.73 -22.45
CA ALA A 70 -1.17 -12.08 -22.53
C ALA A 70 -1.66 -13.09 -21.46
N PRO A 71 -1.78 -14.38 -21.80
CA PRO A 71 -1.88 -15.42 -20.78
C PRO A 71 -0.61 -15.39 -19.94
N TRP A 72 -0.76 -15.22 -18.63
CA TRP A 72 0.37 -15.19 -17.71
C TRP A 72 1.19 -16.49 -17.86
N PRO A 73 2.50 -16.41 -18.15
CA PRO A 73 3.32 -17.58 -18.40
C PRO A 73 3.55 -18.32 -17.08
N GLY A 74 2.65 -19.24 -16.73
CA GLY A 74 2.73 -19.97 -15.46
C GLY A 74 1.58 -20.91 -15.10
N ALA A 75 0.41 -20.81 -15.74
CA ALA A 75 -0.75 -21.63 -15.40
C ALA A 75 -0.55 -23.16 -15.55
N ALA A 76 0.55 -23.60 -16.18
CA ALA A 76 0.88 -25.00 -16.37
C ALA A 76 1.87 -25.59 -15.33
N ARG A 77 2.28 -24.84 -14.29
CA ARG A 77 3.18 -25.36 -13.23
C ARG A 77 2.36 -25.94 -12.08
N SER A 78 1.63 -27.03 -12.31
CA SER A 78 0.71 -27.58 -11.31
C SER A 78 1.30 -28.67 -10.40
N ASP A 79 2.48 -29.24 -10.69
CA ASP A 79 2.86 -30.50 -10.02
C ASP A 79 4.16 -30.50 -9.21
N ARG A 80 4.89 -29.37 -9.12
CA ARG A 80 5.99 -29.28 -8.17
C ARG A 80 5.56 -28.45 -6.97
N GLU A 81 5.30 -29.16 -5.87
CA GLU A 81 5.27 -28.54 -4.55
C GLU A 81 6.55 -27.70 -4.40
N PRO A 82 6.45 -26.37 -4.27
CA PRO A 82 7.60 -25.52 -4.13
C PRO A 82 8.39 -25.95 -2.91
N THR A 83 9.64 -26.36 -3.11
CA THR A 83 10.53 -26.65 -1.98
C THR A 83 10.76 -25.34 -1.23
N ALA A 84 10.48 -25.33 0.07
CA ALA A 84 10.72 -24.17 0.90
C ALA A 84 12.21 -23.80 0.89
N PRO A 85 12.55 -22.51 0.73
CA PRO A 85 13.94 -22.07 0.71
C PRO A 85 14.60 -22.37 2.06
N ARG A 86 15.87 -22.80 2.03
CA ARG A 86 16.64 -23.13 3.23
C ARG A 86 17.60 -22.01 3.64
N THR A 87 17.87 -21.07 2.74
CA THR A 87 18.78 -19.94 2.95
C THR A 87 18.16 -18.64 2.45
N VAL A 88 18.67 -17.50 2.95
CA VAL A 88 18.18 -16.16 2.56
C VAL A 88 18.42 -15.91 1.08
N ASP A 89 19.60 -16.27 0.57
CA ASP A 89 19.93 -16.13 -0.84
C ASP A 89 18.99 -16.96 -1.74
N GLU A 90 18.65 -18.19 -1.33
CA GLU A 90 17.70 -19.03 -2.06
C GLU A 90 16.29 -18.40 -2.07
N ALA A 91 15.85 -17.86 -0.94
CA ALA A 91 14.57 -17.16 -0.84
C ALA A 91 14.54 -15.93 -1.77
N LEU A 92 15.60 -15.12 -1.80
CA LEU A 92 15.74 -13.98 -2.70
C LEU A 92 15.74 -14.40 -4.17
N ASP A 93 16.48 -15.46 -4.52
CA ASP A 93 16.52 -16.01 -5.88
C ASP A 93 15.15 -16.54 -6.31
N VAL A 94 14.38 -17.15 -5.41
CA VAL A 94 13.02 -17.61 -5.70
C VAL A 94 12.08 -16.42 -5.92
N LEU A 95 12.14 -15.37 -5.10
CA LEU A 95 11.34 -14.16 -5.29
C LEU A 95 11.67 -13.48 -6.62
N ALA A 96 12.96 -13.35 -6.95
CA ALA A 96 13.43 -12.78 -8.22
C ALA A 96 12.96 -13.60 -9.43
N ARG A 97 13.08 -14.94 -9.39
CA ARG A 97 12.59 -15.83 -10.46
C ARG A 97 11.07 -15.79 -10.61
N SER A 98 10.36 -15.56 -9.49
CA SER A 98 8.91 -15.38 -9.47
C SER A 98 8.48 -13.98 -9.90
N ARG A 99 9.43 -13.10 -10.27
CA ARG A 99 9.21 -11.72 -10.73
C ARG A 99 8.58 -10.81 -9.68
N PHE A 100 8.87 -11.04 -8.41
CA PHE A 100 8.57 -10.04 -7.39
C PHE A 100 9.33 -8.76 -7.69
N THR A 101 8.63 -7.64 -7.65
CA THR A 101 9.23 -6.31 -7.73
C THR A 101 9.71 -5.92 -6.34
N THR A 102 10.95 -5.46 -6.24
CA THR A 102 11.51 -4.99 -4.95
C THR A 102 11.44 -3.47 -4.89
N SER A 103 10.95 -2.93 -3.77
CA SER A 103 10.98 -1.51 -3.46
C SER A 103 11.48 -1.28 -2.03
N ARG A 104 12.04 -0.10 -1.78
CA ARG A 104 12.35 0.37 -0.43
C ARG A 104 11.14 1.14 0.08
N ALA A 105 10.69 0.80 1.28
CA ALA A 105 9.68 1.56 1.99
C ALA A 105 10.35 2.32 3.15
N PRO A 106 9.83 3.51 3.52
CA PRO A 106 10.25 4.19 4.74
C PRO A 106 10.07 3.25 5.93
N GLY A 107 11.02 3.25 6.86
CA GLY A 107 10.85 2.57 8.14
C GLY A 107 10.58 3.58 9.26
N ASP A 108 11.07 3.26 10.46
CA ASP A 108 10.90 4.06 11.67
C ASP A 108 12.23 4.62 12.19
N ALA A 109 12.24 5.12 13.43
CA ALA A 109 13.44 5.70 14.05
C ALA A 109 14.57 4.68 14.29
N GLN A 110 14.26 3.39 14.39
CA GLN A 110 15.23 2.33 14.63
C GLN A 110 15.69 1.69 13.31
N VAL A 111 14.75 1.49 12.38
CA VAL A 111 15.00 0.88 11.08
C VAL A 111 14.66 1.91 10.00
N PRO A 112 15.63 2.64 9.43
CA PRO A 112 15.34 3.80 8.57
C PRO A 112 14.67 3.41 7.24
N PHE A 113 14.84 2.17 6.79
CA PHE A 113 14.18 1.65 5.60
C PHE A 113 13.84 0.18 5.76
N THR A 114 12.76 -0.23 5.13
CA THR A 114 12.32 -1.62 5.06
C THR A 114 12.31 -2.08 3.60
N LEU A 115 12.38 -3.38 3.35
CA LEU A 115 12.26 -3.93 2.00
C LEU A 115 10.84 -4.45 1.77
N LEU A 116 10.27 -4.12 0.62
CA LEU A 116 8.97 -4.59 0.20
C LEU A 116 9.12 -5.33 -1.13
N TYR A 117 8.71 -6.58 -1.15
CA TYR A 117 8.61 -7.38 -2.37
C TYR A 117 7.15 -7.51 -2.74
N THR A 118 6.77 -7.19 -3.98
CA THR A 118 5.37 -7.30 -4.43
C THR A 118 5.25 -8.10 -5.72
N TYR A 119 4.18 -8.88 -5.82
CA TYR A 119 3.79 -9.58 -7.04
C TYR A 119 2.30 -9.38 -7.31
N GLY A 120 1.98 -8.88 -8.49
CA GLY A 120 0.61 -8.60 -8.91
C GLY A 120 -0.03 -9.80 -9.60
N TRP A 121 -1.11 -10.31 -9.02
CA TRP A 121 -2.02 -11.26 -9.64
C TRP A 121 -3.25 -10.53 -10.20
N PRO A 122 -4.07 -11.17 -11.06
CA PRO A 122 -5.42 -10.68 -11.33
C PRO A 122 -6.22 -10.57 -10.02
N CYS A 123 -6.63 -9.35 -9.69
CA CYS A 123 -7.43 -9.01 -8.50
C CYS A 123 -6.75 -9.27 -7.14
N HIS A 124 -5.48 -9.65 -7.09
CA HIS A 124 -4.74 -9.85 -5.83
C HIS A 124 -3.31 -9.32 -5.92
N VAL A 125 -2.72 -9.01 -4.78
CA VAL A 125 -1.32 -8.63 -4.65
C VAL A 125 -0.71 -9.45 -3.52
N ASP A 126 0.38 -10.15 -3.83
CA ASP A 126 1.22 -10.78 -2.83
C ASP A 126 2.31 -9.79 -2.44
N ALA A 127 2.54 -9.62 -1.15
CA ALA A 127 3.57 -8.75 -0.63
C ALA A 127 4.37 -9.43 0.49
N VAL A 128 5.68 -9.20 0.52
CA VAL A 128 6.56 -9.54 1.64
C VAL A 128 7.20 -8.25 2.13
N HIS A 129 6.93 -7.88 3.38
CA HIS A 129 7.52 -6.75 4.06
C HIS A 129 8.60 -7.26 5.03
N LEU A 130 9.83 -6.83 4.82
CA LEU A 130 11.00 -7.20 5.62
C LEU A 130 11.45 -5.99 6.44
N ARG A 131 11.30 -6.06 7.75
CA ARG A 131 11.77 -5.05 8.72
C ARG A 131 13.16 -5.38 9.23
N ALA A 132 13.39 -6.65 9.53
CA ALA A 132 14.69 -7.23 9.88
C ALA A 132 14.74 -8.68 9.37
N GLU A 133 15.90 -9.34 9.43
CA GLU A 133 16.06 -10.73 8.96
C GLU A 133 15.09 -11.72 9.66
N ASP A 134 14.87 -11.49 10.95
CA ASP A 134 14.00 -12.23 11.85
C ASP A 134 12.59 -11.66 11.96
N ASP A 135 12.32 -10.50 11.34
CA ASP A 135 11.03 -9.82 11.35
C ASP A 135 10.55 -9.51 9.93
N ALA A 136 9.81 -10.47 9.39
CA ALA A 136 9.14 -10.40 8.10
C ALA A 136 7.64 -10.65 8.23
N THR A 137 6.88 -10.06 7.31
CA THR A 137 5.44 -10.27 7.18
C THR A 137 5.11 -10.50 5.71
N ALA A 138 4.49 -11.63 5.37
CA ALA A 138 3.89 -11.85 4.07
C ALA A 138 2.39 -11.67 4.17
N MET A 139 1.82 -11.14 3.10
CA MET A 139 0.40 -10.89 2.98
C MET A 139 -0.07 -11.10 1.56
N ARG A 140 -1.32 -11.55 1.43
CA ARG A 140 -2.06 -11.55 0.17
C ARG A 140 -3.26 -10.62 0.36
N LEU A 141 -3.30 -9.60 -0.47
CA LEU A 141 -4.34 -8.56 -0.48
C LEU A 141 -5.21 -8.75 -1.72
N ARG A 142 -6.49 -8.43 -1.62
CA ARG A 142 -7.33 -8.19 -2.80
C ARG A 142 -6.94 -6.84 -3.37
N SER A 143 -6.83 -6.76 -4.68
CA SER A 143 -6.76 -5.48 -5.36
C SER A 143 -8.17 -4.89 -5.38
N GLY A 144 -8.56 -4.22 -4.29
CA GLY A 144 -9.71 -3.32 -4.27
C GLY A 144 -9.53 -2.21 -5.31
N GLY A 145 -10.63 -1.58 -5.75
CA GLY A 145 -10.58 -0.53 -6.76
C GLY A 145 -9.62 0.63 -6.42
N ALA A 146 -9.32 1.46 -7.42
CA ALA A 146 -8.22 2.43 -7.46
C ALA A 146 -8.13 3.51 -6.33
N SER A 147 -8.97 3.48 -5.29
CA SER A 147 -8.98 4.49 -4.23
C SER A 147 -8.67 3.98 -2.83
N SER A 148 -8.47 2.67 -2.61
CA SER A 148 -8.07 2.20 -1.28
C SER A 148 -6.56 2.35 -1.08
N PRO A 149 -6.10 2.73 0.13
CA PRO A 149 -4.69 2.64 0.46
C PRO A 149 -4.20 1.21 0.23
N LEU A 150 -2.94 1.08 -0.20
CA LEU A 150 -2.32 -0.18 -0.64
C LEU A 150 -2.39 -1.32 0.40
N PHE A 151 -2.71 -1.01 1.66
CA PHE A 151 -2.79 -1.92 2.79
C PHE A 151 -4.04 -1.67 3.64
N ASP A 152 -5.21 -1.58 3.00
CA ASP A 152 -6.46 -1.62 3.75
C ASP A 152 -6.66 -3.02 4.36
N GLU A 153 -6.87 -3.10 5.66
CA GLU A 153 -7.10 -4.36 6.37
C GLU A 153 -8.39 -5.05 5.89
N GLY A 154 -9.32 -4.29 5.29
CA GLY A 154 -10.51 -4.82 4.63
C GLY A 154 -10.23 -5.67 3.38
N ASP A 155 -9.04 -5.55 2.79
CA ASP A 155 -8.63 -6.31 1.60
C ASP A 155 -7.67 -7.47 1.93
N LEU A 156 -7.31 -7.66 3.20
CA LEU A 156 -6.38 -8.71 3.64
C LEU A 156 -7.03 -10.10 3.60
N VAL A 157 -6.52 -10.98 2.74
CA VAL A 157 -7.04 -12.35 2.59
C VAL A 157 -6.21 -13.37 3.37
N TRP A 158 -4.92 -13.11 3.50
CA TRP A 158 -3.99 -13.98 4.20
C TRP A 158 -2.80 -13.18 4.72
N ARG A 159 -2.28 -13.57 5.88
CA ARG A 159 -1.11 -12.98 6.54
C ARG A 159 -0.30 -14.07 7.23
N CYS A 160 1.02 -13.96 7.17
CA CYS A 160 1.96 -14.76 7.93
C CYS A 160 3.09 -13.86 8.43
N GLU A 161 3.51 -14.07 9.68
CA GLU A 161 4.60 -13.34 10.35
C GLU A 161 5.65 -14.31 10.84
N GLY A 162 6.91 -13.85 10.87
CA GLY A 162 8.04 -14.60 11.39
C GLY A 162 9.33 -14.26 10.66
N THR A 163 10.27 -15.19 10.65
CA THR A 163 11.54 -15.02 9.92
C THR A 163 11.32 -14.94 8.41
N PHE A 164 12.23 -14.28 7.69
CA PHE A 164 12.15 -14.17 6.24
C PHE A 164 11.96 -15.52 5.52
N LEU A 165 12.69 -16.56 5.95
CA LEU A 165 12.61 -17.89 5.34
C LEU A 165 11.25 -18.55 5.55
N THR A 166 10.73 -18.51 6.78
CA THR A 166 9.42 -19.07 7.11
C THR A 166 8.33 -18.39 6.29
N VAL A 167 8.37 -17.06 6.25
CA VAL A 167 7.35 -16.23 5.62
C VAL A 167 7.34 -16.39 4.10
N VAL A 168 8.52 -16.45 3.46
CA VAL A 168 8.63 -16.75 2.01
C VAL A 168 8.21 -18.19 1.71
N GLY A 169 8.60 -19.16 2.54
CA GLY A 169 8.18 -20.55 2.38
C GLY A 169 6.66 -20.72 2.43
N GLU A 170 5.99 -20.07 3.39
CA GLU A 170 4.53 -20.07 3.50
C GLU A 170 3.85 -19.36 2.31
N LEU A 171 4.40 -18.22 1.87
CA LEU A 171 3.88 -17.50 0.70
C LEU A 171 3.94 -18.36 -0.57
N LEU A 172 5.03 -19.11 -0.78
CA LEU A 172 5.20 -19.96 -1.95
C LEU A 172 4.31 -21.20 -1.93
N ARG A 173 3.85 -21.64 -0.75
CA ARG A 173 2.88 -22.74 -0.60
C ARG A 173 1.44 -22.30 -0.92
N LEU A 174 1.16 -21.00 -0.98
CA LEU A 174 -0.17 -20.53 -1.28
C LEU A 174 -0.61 -20.93 -2.69
N PRO A 175 -1.80 -21.54 -2.84
CA PRO A 175 -2.37 -21.81 -4.16
C PRO A 175 -2.53 -20.50 -4.93
N MET A 176 -2.41 -20.57 -6.25
CA MET A 176 -2.63 -19.41 -7.13
C MET A 176 -4.05 -18.85 -6.92
N PRO A 177 -4.25 -17.52 -6.87
CA PRO A 177 -5.59 -16.95 -6.74
C PRO A 177 -6.56 -17.51 -7.79
N GLY A 178 -7.79 -17.83 -7.35
CA GLY A 178 -8.81 -18.48 -8.17
C GLY A 178 -8.65 -20.00 -8.37
N HIS A 179 -7.62 -20.62 -7.78
CA HIS A 179 -7.51 -22.08 -7.70
C HIS A 179 -8.21 -22.62 -6.46
N ARG A 180 -8.64 -23.88 -6.51
CA ARG A 180 -9.25 -24.56 -5.36
C ARG A 180 -8.28 -24.55 -4.18
N GLY A 181 -8.74 -24.04 -3.03
CA GLY A 181 -7.94 -23.94 -1.81
C GLY A 181 -7.17 -22.63 -1.67
N ALA A 182 -7.19 -21.76 -2.69
CA ALA A 182 -6.66 -20.41 -2.54
C ALA A 182 -7.47 -19.65 -1.46
N PRO A 183 -6.83 -18.90 -0.57
CA PRO A 183 -7.53 -17.96 0.29
C PRO A 183 -8.27 -16.95 -0.58
N GLU A 184 -9.60 -16.87 -0.44
CA GLU A 184 -10.46 -15.92 -1.18
C GLU A 184 -11.22 -14.96 -0.27
N ARG A 185 -11.46 -15.38 0.98
CA ARG A 185 -12.27 -14.62 1.93
C ARG A 185 -11.35 -13.76 2.77
N THR A 186 -11.61 -12.45 2.75
CA THR A 186 -11.07 -11.54 3.76
C THR A 186 -11.51 -12.05 5.12
N VAL A 187 -10.55 -12.45 5.96
CA VAL A 187 -10.86 -12.78 7.36
C VAL A 187 -10.90 -11.46 8.09
N ARG A 188 -12.10 -10.88 8.23
CA ARG A 188 -12.28 -9.74 9.12
C ARG A 188 -12.17 -10.25 10.55
N VAL A 189 -11.09 -9.87 11.24
CA VAL A 189 -11.03 -10.07 12.68
C VAL A 189 -12.17 -9.25 13.29
N PRO A 190 -13.11 -9.87 14.03
CA PRO A 190 -14.16 -9.12 14.71
C PRO A 190 -13.50 -8.08 15.62
N SER A 191 -13.94 -6.83 15.57
CA SER A 191 -13.37 -5.70 16.33
C SER A 191 -13.49 -5.83 17.86
N GLY A 192 -14.04 -6.93 18.36
CA GLY A 192 -14.12 -7.29 19.78
C GLY A 192 -13.36 -8.57 20.15
N LEU A 193 -12.68 -9.22 19.20
CA LEU A 193 -11.85 -10.38 19.51
C LEU A 193 -10.48 -9.87 19.97
N TRP A 194 -10.25 -9.92 21.28
CA TRP A 194 -8.96 -9.58 21.85
C TRP A 194 -7.88 -10.55 21.33
N ILE A 195 -6.85 -10.02 20.68
CA ILE A 195 -5.67 -10.80 20.27
C ILE A 195 -4.56 -10.57 21.30
N PRO A 196 -4.18 -11.58 22.10
CA PRO A 196 -3.04 -11.48 23.00
C PRO A 196 -1.76 -11.12 22.22
N GLY A 197 -1.09 -10.04 22.59
CA GLY A 197 0.16 -9.59 21.97
C GLY A 197 0.08 -8.24 21.26
N GLN A 198 -1.13 -7.78 20.90
CA GLN A 198 -1.35 -6.35 20.67
C GLN A 198 -1.52 -5.69 22.03
N ALA A 199 -0.39 -5.44 22.72
CA ALA A 199 -0.39 -4.50 23.81
C ALA A 199 -1.05 -3.24 23.27
N ALA A 200 -2.23 -2.90 23.81
CA ALA A 200 -2.91 -1.65 23.50
C ALA A 200 -1.84 -0.57 23.62
N SER A 201 -1.48 0.04 22.48
CA SER A 201 -0.58 1.18 22.47
C SER A 201 -1.13 2.09 23.56
N PRO A 202 -0.37 2.37 24.63
CA PRO A 202 -0.91 3.05 25.79
C PRO A 202 -1.60 4.28 25.25
N VAL A 203 -2.93 4.33 25.38
CA VAL A 203 -3.72 5.49 25.00
C VAL A 203 -3.00 6.62 25.68
N ALA A 204 -2.33 7.47 24.89
CA ALA A 204 -1.44 8.49 25.39
C ALA A 204 -2.27 9.29 26.40
N GLU A 205 -2.03 8.99 27.67
CA GLU A 205 -2.74 9.58 28.78
C GLU A 205 -2.43 11.06 28.65
N ALA A 206 -3.47 11.83 28.35
CA ALA A 206 -3.35 13.23 28.01
C ALA A 206 -2.44 13.89 29.05
N ALA A 207 -1.24 14.28 28.63
CA ALA A 207 -0.29 14.91 29.51
C ALA A 207 -1.01 16.08 30.20
N PRO A 208 -0.96 16.19 31.54
CA PRO A 208 -1.60 17.28 32.23
C PRO A 208 -1.05 18.59 31.65
N VAL A 209 -1.95 19.45 31.18
CA VAL A 209 -1.63 20.79 30.72
C VAL A 209 -0.91 21.50 31.87
N ALA A 210 0.40 21.65 31.75
CA ALA A 210 1.18 22.43 32.69
C ALA A 210 0.75 23.90 32.54
N ASP A 211 -0.02 24.37 33.52
CA ASP A 211 -0.42 25.77 33.66
C ASP A 211 0.82 26.61 33.98
N HIS A 212 1.51 27.09 32.94
CA HIS A 212 2.62 28.03 33.07
C HIS A 212 2.09 29.42 33.45
N ARG A 213 1.75 29.59 34.72
CA ARG A 213 1.70 30.91 35.34
C ARG A 213 3.13 31.43 35.53
N PHE A 214 3.57 32.21 34.55
CA PHE A 214 4.71 33.12 34.68
C PHE A 214 4.46 34.07 35.85
N ALA A 215 5.20 33.89 36.95
CA ALA A 215 5.41 34.92 37.95
C ALA A 215 6.56 35.80 37.46
N CYS A 216 6.23 37.01 36.97
CA CYS A 216 7.19 38.10 36.91
C CYS A 216 7.47 38.57 38.33
N ALA A 217 8.71 38.47 38.78
CA ALA A 217 9.21 39.20 39.93
C ALA A 217 10.53 39.90 39.56
N LEU A 218 10.39 41.21 39.46
CA LEU A 218 11.33 42.35 39.57
C LEU A 218 12.83 42.06 39.64
#